data_AF-A0A168P638-F1
#
_entry.id   AF-A0A168P638-F1
#
_cell.length_a   1.000
_cell.length_b   1.000
_cell.length_c   1.000
_cell.angle_alpha   90.00
_cell.angle_beta   90.00
_cell.angle_gamma   90.00
#
_symmetry.space_group_name_H-M   'P 1'
#
loop_
_entity.id
_entity.type
_entity.pdbx_description
1 polymer ?
#
loop_
_entity_poly.entity_id
_entity_poly.type
_entity_poly.pdbx_seq_one_letter_code
_entity_poly.pdbx_strand_id
1 'polypeptide(L)'
;GSYICYSCTILSDKGAPITVRKRYSDFVELREELVKQYPTLKRSIPKLPPKKVVGKFTPAFVEQRRRDLEYFFKYVVLHPTLGASPIVRHWI
;
A
#
# COMPACT_ATOMS: atom_id res chain seq x y z
N GLY A 1 14.30 13.67 9.33
CA GLY A 1 14.40 12.47 10.19
C GLY A 1 14.30 11.20 9.36
N SER A 2 14.94 10.11 9.78
CA SER A 2 15.03 8.85 9.02
C SER A 2 13.67 8.15 8.86
N TYR A 3 13.51 7.38 7.78
CA TYR A 3 12.31 6.61 7.46
C TYR A 3 12.67 5.25 6.84
N ILE A 4 11.69 4.34 6.84
CA ILE A 4 11.80 3.05 6.16
C ILE A 4 11.05 3.15 4.83
N CYS A 5 11.69 2.65 3.77
CA CYS A 5 11.10 2.52 2.46
C CYS A 5 10.87 1.04 2.15
N TYR A 6 9.72 0.75 1.54
CA TYR A 6 9.32 -0.57 1.09
C TYR A 6 9.43 -0.62 -0.44
N SER A 7 9.99 -1.69 -0.98
CA SER A 7 10.00 -1.95 -2.43
C SER A 7 8.75 -2.76 -2.77
N CYS A 8 7.91 -2.21 -3.64
CA CYS A 8 6.69 -2.85 -4.11
C CYS A 8 6.88 -3.22 -5.57
N THR A 9 6.85 -4.52 -5.88
CA THR A 9 7.02 -5.02 -7.23
C THR A 9 5.73 -5.69 -7.69
N ILE A 10 5.21 -5.26 -8.83
CA ILE A 10 4.08 -5.88 -9.52
C ILE A 10 4.62 -6.66 -10.71
N LEU A 11 4.19 -7.92 -10.80
CA LEU A 11 4.43 -8.77 -11.95
C LEU A 11 3.14 -8.81 -12.77
N SER A 12 3.20 -8.38 -14.03
CA SER A 12 2.11 -8.57 -14.98
C SER A 12 2.49 -9.67 -15.96
N ASP A 13 1.50 -10.48 -16.32
CA ASP A 13 1.57 -11.47 -17.39
C ASP A 13 1.91 -10.87 -18.77
N LYS A 14 1.65 -9.58 -18.97
CA LYS A 14 1.75 -8.89 -20.26
C LYS A 14 2.92 -7.90 -20.38
N GLY A 15 3.81 -7.82 -19.39
CA GLY A 15 4.86 -6.79 -19.42
C GLY A 15 5.99 -6.97 -18.41
N ALA A 16 6.93 -6.01 -18.46
CA ALA A 16 8.05 -5.97 -17.53
C ALA A 16 7.57 -5.71 -16.09
N PRO A 17 8.25 -6.27 -15.07
CA PRO A 17 7.97 -5.96 -13.67
C PRO A 17 8.03 -4.46 -13.40
N ILE A 18 7.00 -3.93 -12.74
CA ILE A 18 6.98 -2.53 -12.28
C ILE A 18 7.39 -2.52 -10.81
N THR A 19 8.41 -1.74 -10.45
CA THR A 19 8.89 -1.63 -9.08
C THR A 19 8.87 -0.18 -8.62
N VAL A 20 8.17 0.09 -7.52
CA VAL A 20 8.14 1.39 -6.84
C VAL A 20 8.66 1.31 -5.42
N ARG A 21 9.16 2.43 -4.94
CA ARG A 21 9.64 2.59 -3.57
C ARG A 21 8.73 3.53 -2.81
N LYS A 22 8.09 3.03 -1.75
CA LYS A 22 7.07 3.75 -1.00
C LYS A 22 7.29 3.64 0.50
N ARG A 23 7.02 4.71 1.22
CA ARG A 23 7.06 4.79 2.69
C ARG A 23 5.66 4.51 3.22
N TYR A 24 5.58 4.18 4.51
CA TYR A 24 4.29 3.94 5.17
C TYR A 24 3.29 5.10 4.98
N SER A 25 3.74 6.36 4.99
CA SER A 25 2.90 7.53 4.73
C SER A 25 2.22 7.49 3.37
N ASP A 26 2.93 7.02 2.34
CA ASP A 26 2.43 6.99 0.96
C ASP A 26 1.30 5.96 0.81
N PHE A 27 1.28 4.90 1.63
CA PHE A 27 0.16 3.97 1.72
C PHE A 27 -1.04 4.56 2.44
N VAL A 28 -0.81 5.38 3.48
CA VAL A 28 -1.89 6.08 4.19
C VAL A 28 -2.62 7.03 3.24
N GLU A 29 -1.87 7.84 2.51
CA GLU A 29 -2.40 8.76 1.50
C GLU A 29 -3.17 8.00 0.40
N LEU A 30 -2.61 6.89 -0.11
CA LEU A 30 -3.31 6.05 -1.08
C LEU A 30 -4.65 5.54 -0.54
N ARG A 31 -4.67 5.01 0.69
CA ARG A 31 -5.91 4.50 1.29
C ARG A 31 -6.94 5.60 1.50
N GLU A 32 -6.51 6.77 1.97
CA GLU A 32 -7.39 7.92 2.17
C GLU A 32 -8.05 8.35 0.85
N GLU A 33 -7.26 8.46 -0.22
CA GLU A 33 -7.78 8.83 -1.53
C GLU A 33 -8.70 7.75 -2.12
N LEU A 34 -8.34 6.46 -1.99
CA LEU A 34 -9.21 5.35 -2.40
C LEU A 34 -10.55 5.35 -1.65
N VAL A 35 -10.54 5.59 -0.34
CA VAL A 35 -11.77 5.64 0.47
C VAL A 35 -12.63 6.85 0.12
N LYS A 36 -12.00 7.98 -0.20
CA LYS A 36 -12.68 9.21 -0.62
C LYS A 36 -13.36 9.04 -1.98
N GLN A 37 -12.69 8.41 -2.93
CA GLN A 37 -13.18 8.23 -4.31
C GLN A 37 -14.11 7.01 -4.44
N TYR A 38 -13.95 5.99 -3.60
CA TYR A 38 -14.77 4.78 -3.59
C TYR A 38 -15.40 4.52 -2.21
N PRO A 39 -16.31 5.39 -1.73
CA PRO A 39 -16.88 5.30 -0.39
C PRO A 39 -17.66 4.00 -0.14
N THR A 40 -18.26 3.43 -1.19
CA THR A 40 -18.97 2.13 -1.14
C THR A 40 -18.03 0.96 -0.83
N LEU A 41 -16.76 1.05 -1.25
CA LEU A 41 -15.74 0.03 -1.04
C LEU A 41 -14.93 0.24 0.26
N LYS A 42 -15.19 1.32 1.01
CA LYS A 42 -14.46 1.69 2.23
C LYS A 42 -14.32 0.55 3.24
N ARG A 43 -15.38 -0.25 3.42
CA ARG A 43 -15.39 -1.38 4.37
C ARG A 43 -14.55 -2.57 3.87
N SER A 44 -14.43 -2.72 2.57
CA SER A 44 -13.70 -3.82 1.92
C SER A 44 -12.21 -3.51 1.78
N ILE A 45 -11.84 -2.23 1.64
CA ILE A 45 -10.43 -1.80 1.60
C ILE A 45 -9.75 -2.09 2.96
N PRO A 46 -8.69 -2.93 3.00
CA PRO A 46 -8.02 -3.30 4.23
C PRO A 46 -7.55 -2.09 5.04
N LYS A 47 -7.55 -2.23 6.37
CA LYS A 47 -6.98 -1.22 7.27
C LYS A 47 -5.46 -1.32 7.25
N LEU A 48 -4.79 -0.18 7.39
CA LEU A 48 -3.34 -0.13 7.54
C LEU A 48 -2.96 -0.33 9.01
N PRO A 49 -1.77 -0.88 9.29
CA PRO A 49 -1.28 -0.99 10.67
C PRO A 49 -1.10 0.40 11.26
N PRO A 50 -1.31 0.61 12.58
CA PRO A 50 -1.26 1.94 13.17
C PRO A 50 0.09 2.64 12.98
N LYS A 51 0.05 3.98 12.99
CA LYS A 51 1.27 4.79 13.12
C LYS A 51 1.90 4.47 14.48
N LYS A 52 3.20 4.17 14.47
CA LYS A 52 3.98 3.90 15.68
C LYS A 52 5.17 4.85 15.69
N VAL A 53 5.34 5.58 16.79
CA VAL A 53 6.41 6.56 16.96
C VAL A 53 7.59 5.94 17.71
N VAL A 54 7.31 5.20 18.79
CA VAL A 54 8.31 4.51 19.61
C VAL A 54 8.59 3.10 19.05
N GLY A 55 9.85 2.73 18.88
CA GLY A 55 10.23 1.40 18.37
C GLY A 55 9.83 1.15 16.91
N LYS A 56 9.66 2.21 16.11
CA LYS A 56 9.25 2.12 14.70
C LYS A 56 10.31 1.49 13.77
N PHE A 57 11.53 1.33 14.26
CA PHE A 57 12.65 0.73 13.55
C PHE A 57 13.02 -0.66 14.09
N THR A 58 12.26 -1.22 15.05
CA THR A 58 12.57 -2.56 15.54
C THR A 58 12.27 -3.59 14.44
N PRO A 59 13.15 -4.57 14.19
CA PRO A 59 12.97 -5.53 13.10
C PRO A 59 11.59 -6.22 13.11
N ALA A 60 11.12 -6.65 14.28
CA ALA A 60 9.81 -7.27 14.45
C ALA A 60 8.66 -6.36 14.00
N PHE A 61 8.74 -5.07 14.32
CA PHE A 61 7.71 -4.11 13.91
C PHE A 61 7.77 -3.81 12.41
N VAL A 62 8.98 -3.69 11.85
CA VAL A 62 9.19 -3.44 10.43
C VAL A 62 8.64 -4.59 9.60
N GLU A 63 8.92 -5.84 10.00
CA GLU A 63 8.45 -7.03 9.30
C GLU A 63 6.93 -7.20 9.43
N GLN A 64 6.37 -6.99 10.63
CA GLN A 64 4.91 -7.03 10.80
C GLN A 64 4.22 -6.00 9.89
N ARG A 65 4.71 -4.75 9.91
CA ARG A 65 4.18 -3.71 9.03
C ARG A 65 4.36 -4.06 7.56
N ARG A 66 5.49 -4.64 7.15
CA ARG A 66 5.73 -5.07 5.76
C ARG A 66 4.65 -6.05 5.31
N ARG A 67 4.30 -7.05 6.14
CA ARG A 67 3.24 -8.04 5.83
C ARG A 67 1.87 -7.40 5.70
N ASP A 68 1.51 -6.50 6.60
CA ASP A 68 0.22 -5.81 6.56
C ASP A 68 0.11 -4.90 5.32
N LEU A 69 1.20 -4.21 4.98
CA LEU A 69 1.29 -3.39 3.76
C LEU A 69 1.23 -4.23 2.49
N GLU A 70 1.88 -5.40 2.49
CA GLU A 70 1.82 -6.36 1.37
C GLU A 70 0.38 -6.86 1.16
N TYR A 71 -0.32 -7.22 2.24
CA TYR A 71 -1.72 -7.65 2.17
C TYR A 71 -2.63 -6.53 1.61
N PHE A 72 -2.50 -5.31 2.15
CA PHE A 72 -3.22 -4.15 1.64
C PHE A 72 -2.94 -3.90 0.16
N PHE A 73 -1.66 -3.91 -0.23
CA PHE A 73 -1.25 -3.62 -1.60
C PHE A 73 -1.78 -4.67 -2.58
N LYS A 74 -1.64 -5.96 -2.26
CA LYS A 74 -2.20 -7.06 -3.05
C LYS A 74 -3.70 -6.91 -3.24
N TYR A 75 -4.44 -6.61 -2.19
CA TYR A 75 -5.89 -6.37 -2.28
C TYR A 75 -6.21 -5.24 -3.28
N VAL A 76 -5.52 -4.10 -3.15
CA VAL A 76 -5.78 -2.92 -3.99
C VAL A 76 -5.46 -3.19 -5.46
N VAL A 77 -4.30 -3.77 -5.76
CA VAL A 77 -3.87 -3.97 -7.16
C VAL A 77 -4.63 -5.10 -7.85
N LEU A 78 -5.10 -6.10 -7.11
CA LEU A 78 -5.87 -7.23 -7.66
C LEU A 78 -7.37 -6.95 -7.74
N HIS A 79 -7.88 -5.94 -7.03
CA HIS A 79 -9.30 -5.60 -7.09
C HIS A 79 -9.65 -4.98 -8.46
N PRO A 80 -10.64 -5.50 -9.20
CA PRO A 80 -10.93 -5.06 -10.58
C PRO A 80 -11.14 -3.56 -10.73
N THR A 81 -11.89 -2.94 -9.81
CA THR A 81 -12.18 -1.50 -9.83
C THR A 81 -11.00 -0.65 -9.33
N LEU A 82 -10.29 -1.07 -8.27
CA LEU A 82 -9.27 -0.24 -7.64
C LEU A 82 -7.95 -0.33 -8.42
N GLY A 83 -7.52 -1.54 -8.81
CA GLY A 83 -6.30 -1.76 -9.57
C GLY A 83 -6.32 -1.10 -10.95
N ALA A 84 -7.49 -1.03 -11.59
CA ALA A 84 -7.66 -0.33 -12.86
C ALA A 84 -7.83 1.19 -12.70
N SER A 85 -8.00 1.70 -11.47
CA SER A 85 -8.22 3.13 -11.23
C SER A 85 -6.99 3.97 -11.58
N PRO A 86 -7.18 5.22 -12.03
CA PRO A 86 -6.06 6.14 -12.25
C PRO A 86 -5.30 6.43 -10.96
N ILE A 87 -5.95 6.37 -9.79
CA ILE A 87 -5.32 6.59 -8.48
C ILE A 87 -4.22 5.56 -8.24
N VAL A 88 -4.53 4.28 -8.43
CA VAL A 88 -3.57 3.18 -8.25
C VAL A 88 -2.53 3.21 -9.36
N ARG A 89 -2.92 3.43 -10.62
CA ARG A 89 -1.98 3.50 -11.74
C ARG A 89 -0.96 4.63 -11.67
N HIS A 90 -1.29 5.78 -11.07
CA HIS A 90 -0.32 6.85 -10.84
C HIS A 90 0.55 6.61 -9.60
N TRP A 91 0.06 5.79 -8.67
CA TRP A 91 0.80 5.51 -7.45
C TRP A 91 1.90 4.47 -7.68
N ILE A 92 1.66 3.48 -8.54
CA ILE A 92 2.64 2.52 -9.06
C ILE A 92 3.42 3.15 -10.23
#